data_AF-A0A529ZQB2-F1
#
_entry.id   AF-A0A529ZQB2-F1
#
_cell.length_a   1.000
_cell.length_b   1.000
_cell.length_c   1.000
_cell.angle_alpha   90.00
_cell.angle_beta   90.00
_cell.angle_gamma   90.00
#
_symmetry.space_group_name_H-M   'P 1'
#
loop_
_entity.id
_entity.type
_entity.pdbx_description
1 polymer ?
#
loop_
_entity_poly.entity_id
_entity_poly.type
_entity_poly.pdbx_seq_one_letter_code
_entity_poly.pdbx_strand_id
1 'polypeptide(L)'
;YHFMLGLLPPLFQRTGMFGMSEYKSGNVTSVFFAIRIRGRERWFHGFCDLSDKRSPDAMRAAIIAHETGAVDSMTREEKLEAIWSATNADFRGIAGETDPDAWPSEHHGKRTILVYTVGQGTTLKLLEDLTDEEIDSRMPAVHARSRRGGGDDAKPS
;
A
#
# COMPACT_ATOMS: atom_id res chain seq x y z
N TYR A 1 13.91 8.44 -3.19
CA TYR A 1 13.92 9.02 -4.55
C TYR A 1 14.77 10.29 -4.58
N HIS A 2 14.33 11.42 -4.02
CA HIS A 2 15.08 12.69 -4.07
C HIS A 2 16.48 12.63 -3.45
N PHE A 3 16.61 11.96 -2.30
CA PHE A 3 17.93 11.74 -1.69
C PHE A 3 18.91 11.09 -2.67
N MET A 4 18.50 9.97 -3.28
CA MET A 4 19.32 9.23 -4.24
C MET A 4 19.64 10.04 -5.51
N LEU A 5 18.70 10.87 -5.98
CA LEU A 5 18.89 11.74 -7.14
C LEU A 5 19.97 12.81 -6.89
N GLY A 6 20.14 13.25 -5.64
CA GLY A 6 21.15 14.24 -5.26
C GLY A 6 22.53 13.67 -4.95
N LEU A 7 22.69 12.35 -4.88
CA LEU A 7 23.97 11.73 -4.50
C LEU A 7 25.02 11.78 -5.61
N LEU A 8 24.61 11.48 -6.84
CA LEU A 8 25.48 11.43 -8.01
C LEU A 8 24.69 11.88 -9.26
N PRO A 9 25.36 12.45 -10.27
CA PRO A 9 24.70 12.75 -11.55
C PRO A 9 24.06 11.48 -12.15
N PRO A 10 22.77 11.51 -12.53
CA PRO A 10 22.11 10.33 -13.08
C PRO A 10 22.61 10.00 -14.49
N LEU A 11 22.65 8.72 -14.87
CA LEU A 11 22.92 8.31 -16.26
C LEU A 11 21.84 8.82 -17.21
N PHE A 12 20.60 8.81 -16.73
CA PHE A 12 19.46 9.36 -17.42
C PHE A 12 18.42 9.80 -16.40
N GLN A 13 17.63 10.79 -16.78
CA GLN A 13 16.45 11.22 -16.05
C GLN A 13 15.28 11.34 -17.03
N ARG A 14 14.17 10.68 -16.72
CA ARG A 14 12.91 10.73 -17.47
C ARG A 14 11.77 11.01 -16.50
N THR A 15 10.57 11.27 -17.02
CA THR A 15 9.38 11.55 -16.20
C THR A 15 9.16 10.46 -15.15
N GLY A 16 9.37 10.83 -13.87
CA GLY A 16 9.20 9.93 -12.74
C GLY A 16 10.14 8.72 -12.73
N MET A 17 11.36 8.82 -13.28
CA MET A 17 12.41 7.82 -13.08
C MET A 17 13.83 8.36 -13.37
N PHE A 18 14.85 7.79 -12.74
CA PHE A 18 16.25 8.04 -13.08
C PHE A 18 17.12 6.82 -12.77
N GLY A 19 18.22 6.67 -13.52
CA GLY A 19 19.24 5.64 -13.30
C GLY A 19 20.48 6.22 -12.62
N MET A 20 21.04 5.50 -11.65
CA MET A 20 22.29 5.86 -10.98
C MET A 20 23.49 5.72 -11.92
N SER A 21 24.53 6.54 -11.74
CA SER A 21 25.80 6.46 -12.50
C SER A 21 26.63 5.21 -12.23
N GLU A 22 26.30 4.44 -11.20
CA GLU A 22 27.03 3.24 -10.83
C GLU A 22 26.44 2.00 -11.52
N TYR A 23 27.30 1.27 -12.22
CA TYR A 23 26.97 -0.04 -12.78
C TYR A 23 27.34 -1.13 -11.78
N LYS A 24 26.44 -2.08 -11.54
CA LYS A 24 26.71 -3.21 -10.64
C LYS A 24 27.34 -4.41 -11.33
N SER A 25 26.87 -4.72 -12.54
CA SER A 25 27.40 -5.80 -13.37
C SER A 25 27.04 -5.54 -14.83
N GLY A 26 28.05 -5.43 -15.70
CA GLY A 26 27.85 -5.04 -17.08
C GLY A 26 27.07 -3.73 -17.20
N ASN A 27 25.98 -3.74 -17.97
CA ASN A 27 25.13 -2.57 -18.18
C ASN A 27 23.95 -2.49 -17.20
N VAL A 28 23.95 -3.29 -16.13
CA VAL A 28 22.90 -3.27 -15.10
C VAL A 28 23.16 -2.15 -14.11
N THR A 29 22.18 -1.28 -13.93
CA THR A 29 22.22 -0.20 -12.94
C THR A 29 20.97 -0.14 -12.07
N SER A 30 21.10 0.54 -10.93
CA SER A 30 20.01 0.93 -10.05
C SER A 30 19.15 2.00 -10.72
N VAL A 31 17.85 1.75 -10.84
CA VAL A 31 16.85 2.68 -11.36
C VAL A 31 15.80 2.94 -10.29
N PHE A 32 15.53 4.22 -10.06
CA PHE A 32 14.50 4.68 -9.14
C PHE A 32 13.28 5.15 -9.91
N PHE A 33 12.09 4.80 -9.42
CA PHE A 33 10.82 5.13 -10.05
C PHE A 33 9.94 5.93 -9.08
N ALA A 34 9.35 7.01 -9.55
CA ALA A 34 8.26 7.73 -8.90
C ALA A 34 6.98 7.46 -9.70
N ILE A 35 6.10 6.63 -9.16
CA ILE A 35 4.91 6.12 -9.85
C ILE A 35 3.67 6.57 -9.07
N ARG A 36 2.72 7.17 -9.78
CA ARG A 36 1.41 7.52 -9.22
C ARG A 36 0.46 6.34 -9.38
N ILE A 37 0.01 5.78 -8.27
CA ILE A 37 -0.93 4.64 -8.22
C ILE A 37 -2.11 5.09 -7.37
N ARG A 38 -3.34 5.02 -7.91
CA ARG A 38 -4.58 5.46 -7.25
C ARG A 38 -4.47 6.84 -6.59
N GLY A 39 -3.94 7.81 -7.34
CA GLY A 39 -3.83 9.21 -6.88
C GLY A 39 -2.73 9.50 -5.85
N ARG A 40 -1.90 8.52 -5.47
CA ARG A 40 -0.77 8.71 -4.54
C ARG A 40 0.55 8.44 -5.24
N GLU A 41 1.52 9.31 -5.04
CA GLU A 41 2.89 9.07 -5.50
C GLU A 41 3.58 8.04 -4.58
N ARG A 42 4.23 7.05 -5.19
CA ARG A 42 4.99 6.01 -4.51
C ARG A 42 6.34 5.85 -5.20
N TRP A 43 7.34 5.47 -4.41
CA TRP A 43 8.70 5.33 -4.89
C TRP A 43 9.16 3.89 -4.84
N PHE A 44 9.80 3.46 -5.92
CA PHE A 44 10.32 2.10 -6.10
C PHE A 44 11.77 2.16 -6.56
N HIS A 45 12.46 1.04 -6.36
CA HIS A 45 13.83 0.83 -6.78
C HIS A 45 13.93 -0.56 -7.41
N GLY A 46 14.60 -0.65 -8.55
CA GLY A 46 14.86 -1.89 -9.24
C GLY A 46 16.17 -1.82 -10.03
N PHE A 47 16.63 -2.98 -10.50
CA PHE A 47 17.80 -3.06 -11.37
C PHE A 47 17.35 -3.24 -12.82
N CYS A 48 17.92 -2.44 -13.72
CA CYS A 48 17.62 -2.50 -15.15
C CYS A 48 18.91 -2.69 -15.95
N ASP A 49 18.87 -3.59 -16.93
CA ASP A 49 19.93 -3.75 -17.91
C ASP A 49 19.76 -2.69 -19.00
N LEU A 50 20.67 -1.72 -19.05
CA LEU A 50 20.62 -0.63 -20.02
C LEU A 50 21.08 -1.03 -21.43
N SER A 51 21.56 -2.27 -21.63
CA SER A 51 21.73 -2.84 -22.98
C SER A 51 20.38 -2.92 -23.69
N ASP A 52 19.32 -3.22 -22.94
CA ASP A 52 17.94 -3.12 -23.41
C ASP A 52 17.34 -1.76 -23.02
N LYS A 53 17.18 -0.88 -24.02
CA LYS A 53 16.60 0.45 -23.84
C LYS A 53 15.17 0.42 -23.30
N ARG A 54 14.46 -0.72 -23.37
CA ARG A 54 13.10 -0.91 -22.85
C ARG A 54 13.08 -1.36 -21.39
N SER A 55 14.19 -1.82 -20.83
CA SER A 55 14.25 -2.42 -19.49
C SER A 55 13.66 -1.50 -18.40
N PRO A 56 13.97 -0.18 -18.33
CA PRO A 56 13.36 0.71 -17.34
C PRO A 56 11.85 0.87 -17.51
N ASP A 57 11.36 1.00 -18.74
CA ASP A 57 9.94 1.19 -19.02
C ASP A 57 9.15 -0.11 -18.75
N ALA A 58 9.73 -1.27 -19.09
CA ALA A 58 9.17 -2.59 -18.80
C ALA A 58 9.10 -2.84 -17.28
N MET A 59 10.15 -2.50 -16.53
CA MET A 59 10.16 -2.56 -15.07
C MET A 59 9.07 -1.66 -14.47
N ARG A 60 8.94 -0.43 -14.95
CA ARG A 60 7.87 0.49 -14.53
C ARG A 60 6.49 -0.10 -14.77
N ALA A 61 6.26 -0.67 -15.95
CA ALA A 61 4.99 -1.29 -16.31
C ALA A 61 4.68 -2.50 -15.42
N ALA A 62 5.67 -3.35 -15.14
CA ALA A 62 5.53 -4.49 -14.25
C ALA A 62 5.21 -4.05 -12.80
N ILE A 63 5.86 -3.00 -12.29
CA ILE A 63 5.54 -2.43 -10.98
C ILE A 63 4.10 -1.92 -10.96
N ILE A 64 3.67 -1.17 -11.99
CA ILE A 64 2.29 -0.68 -12.06
C ILE A 64 1.32 -1.85 -12.03
N ALA A 65 1.48 -2.83 -12.93
CA ALA A 65 0.59 -3.98 -13.03
C ALA A 65 0.53 -4.78 -11.72
N HIS A 66 1.67 -4.99 -11.07
CA HIS A 66 1.73 -5.69 -9.79
C HIS A 66 1.02 -4.91 -8.67
N GLU A 67 1.26 -3.61 -8.57
CA GLU A 67 0.71 -2.78 -7.50
C GLU A 67 -0.77 -2.42 -7.71
N THR A 68 -1.25 -2.40 -8.95
CA THR A 68 -2.69 -2.30 -9.25
C THR A 68 -3.38 -3.64 -9.03
N GLY A 69 -2.84 -4.70 -9.64
CA GLY A 69 -3.43 -6.04 -9.65
C GLY A 69 -3.52 -6.70 -8.28
N ALA A 70 -2.52 -6.53 -7.40
CA ALA A 70 -2.57 -7.10 -6.04
C ALA A 70 -3.73 -6.55 -5.18
N VAL A 71 -4.22 -5.34 -5.49
CA VAL A 71 -5.33 -4.71 -4.77
C VAL A 71 -6.66 -5.00 -5.46
N ASP A 72 -6.65 -5.12 -6.79
CA ASP A 72 -7.84 -5.45 -7.58
C ASP A 72 -8.21 -6.94 -7.47
N SER A 73 -7.30 -7.80 -7.00
CA SER A 73 -7.55 -9.24 -6.82
C SER A 73 -8.29 -9.61 -5.53
N MET A 74 -8.31 -8.74 -4.51
CA MET A 74 -8.97 -9.04 -3.24
C MET A 74 -10.49 -8.90 -3.39
N THR A 75 -11.25 -9.90 -2.93
CA THR A 75 -12.70 -9.77 -2.78
C THR A 75 -13.03 -8.72 -1.72
N ARG A 76 -14.27 -8.22 -1.72
CA ARG A 76 -14.71 -7.24 -0.72
C ARG A 76 -14.54 -7.80 0.70
N GLU A 77 -14.89 -9.05 0.92
CA GLU A 77 -14.78 -9.75 2.21
C GLU A 77 -13.31 -9.83 2.65
N GLU A 78 -12.40 -10.20 1.74
CA GLU A 78 -10.97 -10.22 2.02
C GLU A 78 -10.44 -8.84 2.40
N LYS A 79 -10.89 -7.77 1.70
CA LYS A 79 -10.53 -6.40 2.04
C LYS A 79 -11.02 -6.03 3.44
N LEU A 80 -12.24 -6.39 3.81
CA LEU A 80 -12.80 -6.15 5.15
C LEU A 80 -12.02 -6.89 6.24
N GLU A 81 -11.66 -8.16 6.01
CA GLU A 81 -10.83 -8.93 6.96
C GLU A 81 -9.44 -8.32 7.12
N ALA A 82 -8.82 -7.89 6.02
CA ALA A 82 -7.51 -7.27 6.06
C ALA A 82 -7.54 -5.90 6.77
N ILE A 83 -8.60 -5.10 6.55
CA ILE A 83 -8.86 -3.87 7.30
C ILE A 83 -9.04 -4.17 8.78
N TRP A 84 -9.87 -5.16 9.12
CA TRP A 84 -10.12 -5.57 10.50
C TRP A 84 -8.80 -5.93 11.19
N SER A 85 -8.04 -6.85 10.60
CA SER A 85 -6.76 -7.33 11.12
C SER A 85 -5.73 -6.20 11.28
N ALA A 86 -5.68 -5.28 10.32
CA ALA A 86 -4.77 -4.14 10.34
C ALA A 86 -5.27 -2.96 11.19
N THR A 87 -6.47 -2.97 11.74
CA THR A 87 -6.96 -1.88 12.60
C THR A 87 -6.51 -2.12 14.04
N ASN A 88 -6.06 -1.06 14.73
CA ASN A 88 -5.68 -1.15 16.14
C ASN A 88 -6.91 -1.60 16.97
N ALA A 89 -6.70 -2.44 17.98
CA ALA A 89 -7.73 -2.87 18.93
C ALA A 89 -8.51 -1.69 19.52
N ASP A 90 -7.86 -0.55 19.80
CA ASP A 90 -8.51 0.65 20.35
C ASP A 90 -9.49 1.33 19.36
N PHE A 91 -9.42 0.96 18.08
CA PHE A 91 -10.25 1.56 17.01
C PHE A 91 -11.23 0.57 16.38
N ARG A 92 -11.37 -0.64 16.94
CA ARG A 92 -12.31 -1.66 16.46
C ARG A 92 -13.01 -2.32 17.64
N GLY A 93 -14.20 -2.84 17.43
CA GLY A 93 -14.95 -3.49 18.51
C GLY A 93 -16.13 -4.30 18.01
N ILE A 94 -17.00 -4.70 18.92
CA ILE A 94 -18.23 -5.42 18.63
C ILE A 94 -19.43 -4.53 18.98
N ALA A 95 -20.37 -4.39 18.06
CA ALA A 95 -21.59 -3.63 18.25
C ALA A 95 -22.40 -4.21 19.43
N GLY A 96 -22.84 -3.33 20.32
CA GLY A 96 -23.62 -3.68 21.52
C GLY A 96 -22.80 -4.26 22.68
N GLU A 97 -21.49 -4.47 22.55
CA GLU A 97 -20.67 -5.08 23.62
C GLU A 97 -20.39 -4.10 24.78
N THR A 98 -20.05 -2.85 24.47
CA THR A 98 -19.75 -1.82 25.49
C THR A 98 -20.99 -1.04 25.91
N ASP A 99 -21.88 -0.77 24.97
CA ASP A 99 -23.13 -0.05 25.17
C ASP A 99 -24.21 -0.72 24.29
N PRO A 100 -25.07 -1.57 24.88
CA PRO A 100 -26.17 -2.23 24.18
C PRO A 100 -27.20 -1.27 23.59
N ASP A 101 -27.36 -0.08 24.16
CA ASP A 101 -28.35 0.91 23.73
C ASP A 101 -27.83 1.78 22.56
N ALA A 102 -26.51 1.82 22.36
CA ALA A 102 -25.88 2.54 21.25
C ALA A 102 -26.09 1.88 19.87
N TRP A 103 -26.60 0.65 19.82
CA TRP A 103 -26.83 -0.10 18.59
C TRP A 103 -28.21 -0.75 18.58
N PRO A 104 -28.95 -0.72 17.46
CA PRO A 104 -30.11 -1.58 17.26
C PRO A 104 -29.76 -3.05 17.49
N SER A 105 -30.67 -3.82 18.09
CA SER A 105 -30.45 -5.21 18.46
C SER A 105 -30.05 -6.13 17.29
N GLU A 106 -30.51 -5.81 16.07
CA GLU A 106 -30.15 -6.53 14.83
C GLU A 106 -28.67 -6.40 14.44
N HIS A 107 -27.96 -5.41 14.98
CA HIS A 107 -26.54 -5.19 14.73
C HIS A 107 -25.64 -5.72 15.85
N HIS A 108 -26.20 -6.16 16.97
CA HIS A 108 -25.41 -6.67 18.09
C HIS A 108 -24.57 -7.86 17.65
N GLY A 109 -23.32 -7.93 18.13
CA GLY A 109 -22.37 -8.99 17.77
C GLY A 109 -21.63 -8.77 16.45
N LYS A 110 -21.99 -7.75 15.67
CA LYS A 110 -21.27 -7.40 14.43
C LYS A 110 -20.01 -6.59 14.70
N ARG A 111 -19.01 -6.71 13.82
CA ARG A 111 -17.75 -5.98 13.93
C ARG A 111 -17.92 -4.50 13.58
N THR A 112 -17.31 -3.63 14.36
CA THR A 112 -17.32 -2.17 14.19
C THR A 112 -15.92 -1.59 14.07
N ILE A 113 -15.78 -0.47 13.38
CA ILE A 113 -14.54 0.28 13.24
C ILE A 113 -14.79 1.78 13.37
N LEU A 114 -13.86 2.51 13.99
CA LEU A 114 -13.87 3.96 13.95
C LEU A 114 -13.38 4.47 12.59
N VAL A 115 -14.19 5.34 11.98
CA VAL A 115 -13.94 5.95 10.68
C VAL A 115 -13.82 7.46 10.86
N TYR A 116 -12.68 8.01 10.42
CA TYR A 116 -12.52 9.45 10.31
C TYR A 116 -12.88 9.90 8.89
N THR A 117 -13.90 10.74 8.77
CA THR A 117 -14.31 11.35 7.51
C THR A 117 -14.10 12.85 7.60
N VAL A 118 -13.32 13.40 6.65
CA VAL A 118 -13.06 14.84 6.60
C VAL A 118 -14.38 15.61 6.51
N GLY A 119 -14.59 16.56 7.42
CA GLY A 119 -15.82 17.35 7.50
C GLY A 119 -16.96 16.75 8.32
N GLN A 120 -16.94 15.44 8.61
CA GLN A 120 -17.95 14.77 9.46
C GLN A 120 -17.39 14.29 10.81
N GLY A 121 -16.07 14.29 10.98
CA GLY A 121 -15.42 13.86 12.22
C GLY A 121 -15.27 12.35 12.30
N THR A 122 -15.12 11.85 13.53
CA THR A 122 -14.96 10.41 13.78
C THR A 122 -16.32 9.78 14.07
N THR A 123 -16.69 8.78 13.27
CA THR A 123 -17.95 8.04 13.42
C THR A 123 -17.64 6.56 13.62
N LEU A 124 -18.40 5.88 14.48
CA LEU A 124 -18.34 4.42 14.61
C LEU A 124 -19.27 3.79 13.56
N LYS A 125 -18.77 2.86 12.76
CA LYS A 125 -19.53 2.15 11.71
C LYS A 125 -19.40 0.65 11.85
N LEU A 126 -20.37 -0.09 11.32
CA LEU A 126 -20.21 -1.51 11.06
C LEU A 126 -19.15 -1.71 9.98
N LEU A 127 -18.30 -2.73 10.17
CA LEU A 127 -17.23 -3.06 9.22
C LEU A 127 -17.83 -3.44 7.86
N GLU A 128 -18.96 -4.16 7.85
CA GLU A 128 -19.63 -4.58 6.62
C GLU A 128 -20.28 -3.43 5.84
N ASP A 129 -20.52 -2.27 6.49
CA ASP A 129 -21.14 -1.09 5.89
C ASP A 129 -20.13 -0.09 5.32
N LEU A 130 -18.83 -0.43 5.33
CA LEU A 130 -17.83 0.40 4.68
C LEU A 130 -18.11 0.47 3.17
N THR A 131 -18.17 1.69 2.66
CA THR A 131 -18.25 1.95 1.22
C THR A 131 -16.98 1.52 0.50
N ASP A 132 -17.06 1.28 -0.81
CA ASP A 132 -15.89 0.88 -1.60
C ASP A 132 -14.79 1.97 -1.56
N GLU A 133 -15.17 3.25 -1.55
CA GLU A 133 -14.24 4.36 -1.37
C GLU A 133 -13.54 4.33 0.00
N GLU A 134 -14.29 4.03 1.07
CA GLU A 134 -13.74 3.90 2.42
C GLU A 134 -12.81 2.70 2.55
N ILE A 135 -13.14 1.59 1.91
CA ILE A 135 -12.31 0.39 1.83
C ILE A 135 -11.01 0.74 1.09
N ASP A 136 -11.10 1.27 -0.11
CA ASP A 136 -9.95 1.58 -0.96
C ASP A 136 -9.03 2.63 -0.32
N SER A 137 -9.57 3.59 0.44
CA SER A 137 -8.77 4.56 1.21
C SER A 137 -7.90 3.92 2.29
N ARG A 138 -8.32 2.77 2.84
CA ARG A 138 -7.63 2.04 3.92
C ARG A 138 -6.65 0.99 3.41
N MET A 139 -6.87 0.46 2.21
CA MET A 139 -6.00 -0.56 1.61
C MET A 139 -4.51 -0.18 1.62
N PRO A 140 -4.07 1.06 1.33
CA PRO A 140 -2.65 1.40 1.38
C PRO A 140 -1.96 1.12 2.72
N ALA A 141 -2.66 1.33 3.84
CA ALA A 141 -2.12 1.06 5.18
C ALA A 141 -2.01 -0.44 5.46
N VAL A 142 -3.02 -1.22 5.04
CA VAL A 142 -3.03 -2.69 5.10
C VAL A 142 -1.80 -3.27 4.40
N HIS A 143 -1.52 -2.80 3.17
CA HIS A 143 -0.37 -3.28 2.38
C HIS A 143 1.00 -2.87 2.94
N ALA A 144 1.09 -1.69 3.57
CA ALA A 144 2.33 -1.28 4.23
C ALA A 144 2.66 -2.19 5.42
N ARG A 145 1.64 -2.71 6.10
CA ARG A 145 1.80 -3.65 7.22
C ARG A 145 2.14 -5.07 6.75
N SER A 146 1.53 -5.57 5.68
CA SER A 146 1.86 -6.91 5.16
C SER A 146 3.32 -7.03 4.70
N ARG A 147 3.88 -5.96 4.11
CA ARG A 147 5.30 -5.93 3.68
C ARG A 147 6.31 -5.93 4.83
N ARG A 148 5.93 -5.46 6.02
CA ARG A 148 6.81 -5.51 7.21
C ARG A 148 6.89 -6.90 7.85
N GLY A 149 5.88 -7.74 7.66
CA GLY A 149 5.84 -9.08 8.26
C GLY A 149 6.68 -10.14 7.55
N GLY A 150 7.19 -9.88 6.34
CA GLY A 150 7.93 -10.87 5.54
C GLY A 150 9.46 -10.83 5.68
N GLY A 151 10.00 -10.13 6.68
CA GLY A 151 11.43 -9.81 6.77
C GLY A 151 12.23 -10.53 7.86
N ASP A 152 11.62 -11.36 8.72
CA ASP A 152 12.25 -11.74 10.01
C ASP A 152 12.50 -13.25 10.20
N ASP A 153 12.72 -14.00 9.12
CA ASP A 153 13.14 -15.41 9.17
C ASP A 153 14.52 -15.64 8.54
N ALA A 154 15.52 -14.85 8.95
CA ALA A 154 16.92 -15.18 8.73
C ALA A 154 17.67 -15.19 10.07
N LYS A 155 17.56 -16.30 10.82
CA LYS A 155 18.54 -16.59 11.86
C LYS A 155 19.85 -17.02 11.18
N PRO A 156 21.00 -16.37 11.45
CA PRO A 156 22.29 -16.90 11.03
C PRO A 156 22.60 -18.17 11.82
N SER A 157 23.01 -19.22 11.11
CA SER A 157 23.68 -20.40 11.67
C SER A 157 25.17 -20.13 11.81
#